data_AF-A0A4V1RLL3-F1
#
_entry.id   AF-A0A4V1RLL3-F1
#
_cell.length_a   1.000
_cell.length_b   1.000
_cell.length_c   1.000
_cell.angle_alpha   90.00
_cell.angle_beta   90.00
_cell.angle_gamma   90.00
#
_symmetry.space_group_name_H-M   'P 1'
#
loop_
_entity.id
_entity.type
_entity.pdbx_description
1 polymer ?
#
loop_
_entity_poly.entity_id
_entity_poly.type
_entity_poly.pdbx_seq_one_letter_code
_entity_poly.pdbx_strand_id
1 'polypeptide(L)'
;MDLAKYYRRLVRDLDGWSSAAEVAPGRIRVSVRQAGGGCRTVVIVMTPAEWENMFTVAHGSFDSAFDRVKQTLLAMKPHERFAVYADYGLEPSTTETLLG
;
A
#
# COMPACT_ATOMS: atom_id res chain seq x y z
N MET A 1 2.39 -17.92 -10.13
CA MET A 1 3.05 -17.33 -8.95
C MET A 1 2.12 -17.48 -7.74
N ASP A 2 2.61 -17.71 -6.52
CA ASP A 2 1.74 -17.79 -5.33
C ASP A 2 1.39 -16.37 -4.84
N LEU A 3 0.24 -15.85 -5.28
CA LEU A 3 -0.24 -14.50 -4.97
C LEU A 3 -0.36 -14.28 -3.45
N ALA A 4 -0.88 -15.26 -2.72
CA ALA A 4 -1.07 -15.18 -1.28
C ALA A 4 0.27 -15.13 -0.53
N LYS A 5 1.32 -15.81 -1.03
CA LYS A 5 2.66 -15.72 -0.45
C LYS A 5 3.24 -14.31 -0.58
N TYR A 6 3.17 -13.70 -1.77
CA TYR A 6 3.74 -12.36 -1.98
C TYR A 6 2.93 -11.26 -1.31
N TYR A 7 1.60 -11.41 -1.24
CA TYR A 7 0.76 -10.48 -0.50
C TYR A 7 1.02 -10.53 1.01
N ARG A 8 1.13 -11.73 1.60
CA ARG A 8 1.53 -11.87 3.01
C ARG A 8 2.92 -11.31 3.30
N ARG A 9 3.85 -11.47 2.34
CA ARG A 9 5.18 -10.83 2.42
C ARG A 9 5.05 -9.31 2.48
N LEU A 10 4.24 -8.69 1.62
CA LEU A 10 3.98 -7.24 1.65
C LEU A 10 3.46 -6.79 3.02
N VAL A 11 2.42 -7.45 3.54
CA VAL A 11 1.84 -7.09 4.85
C VAL A 11 2.89 -7.16 5.97
N ARG A 12 3.67 -8.25 6.00
CA ARG A 12 4.75 -8.43 6.99
C ARG A 12 5.85 -7.37 6.86
N ASP A 13 6.29 -7.08 5.63
CA ASP A 13 7.37 -6.12 5.40
C ASP A 13 6.88 -4.69 5.71
N LEU A 14 5.60 -4.36 5.46
CA LEU A 14 4.95 -3.13 5.92
C LEU A 14 4.84 -3.06 7.45
N ASP A 15 4.53 -4.17 8.12
CA ASP A 15 4.42 -4.21 9.58
C ASP A 15 5.77 -3.96 10.25
N GLY A 16 6.83 -4.62 9.74
CA GLY A 16 8.21 -4.39 10.18
C GLY A 16 8.70 -2.96 9.92
N TRP A 17 8.15 -2.27 8.90
CA TRP A 17 8.47 -0.88 8.63
C TRP A 17 7.64 0.10 9.48
N SER A 18 6.32 -0.07 9.55
CA SER A 18 5.40 0.95 10.05
C SER A 18 4.02 0.41 10.47
N SER A 19 4.00 -0.57 11.39
CA SER A 19 2.81 -1.17 12.04
C SER A 19 1.61 -1.32 11.08
N ALA A 20 1.47 -2.53 10.53
CA ALA A 20 0.53 -2.81 9.48
C ALA A 20 -0.18 -4.15 9.67
N ALA A 21 -1.45 -4.21 9.27
CA ALA A 21 -2.23 -5.43 9.29
C ALA A 21 -3.26 -5.43 8.16
N GLU A 22 -3.51 -6.61 7.60
CA GLU A 22 -4.70 -6.81 6.78
C GLU A 22 -5.94 -6.79 7.68
N VAL A 23 -6.88 -5.90 7.40
CA VAL A 23 -8.10 -5.70 8.21
C VAL A 23 -9.35 -6.21 7.53
N ALA A 24 -9.29 -6.42 6.22
CA ALA A 24 -10.28 -7.07 5.38
C ALA A 24 -9.58 -7.56 4.10
N PRO A 25 -10.16 -8.51 3.34
CA PRO A 25 -9.56 -8.99 2.10
C PRO A 25 -9.15 -7.86 1.17
N GLY A 26 -7.85 -7.75 0.88
CA GLY A 26 -7.32 -6.71 0.00
C GLY A 26 -7.25 -5.32 0.63
N ARG A 27 -7.33 -5.21 1.96
CA ARG A 27 -7.28 -3.94 2.71
C ARG A 27 -6.21 -4.00 3.79
N ILE A 28 -5.13 -3.26 3.62
CA ILE A 28 -4.01 -3.20 4.56
C ILE A 28 -4.07 -1.87 5.29
N ARG A 29 -4.29 -1.91 6.61
CA ARG A 29 -4.15 -0.73 7.46
C ARG A 29 -2.68 -0.56 7.80
N VAL A 30 -2.14 0.65 7.61
CA VAL A 30 -0.74 1.00 7.89
C VAL A 30 -0.69 2.27 8.74
N SER A 31 0.14 2.29 9.77
CA SER A 31 0.34 3.46 10.63
C SER A 31 1.63 4.18 10.24
N VAL A 32 1.53 5.25 9.45
CA VAL A 32 2.68 5.96 8.88
C VAL A 32 3.11 7.11 9.79
N ARG A 33 4.39 7.16 10.17
CA ARG A 33 4.98 8.30 10.89
C ARG A 33 5.07 9.52 9.97
N GLN A 34 4.66 10.68 10.49
CA GLN A 34 4.78 11.97 9.84
C GLN A 34 6.03 12.71 10.32
N ALA A 35 6.58 13.57 9.48
CA ALA A 35 7.76 14.37 9.80
C ALA A 35 7.60 15.24 11.07
N GLY A 36 6.35 15.58 11.45
CA GLY A 36 6.03 16.33 12.67
C GLY A 36 5.84 15.49 13.95
N GLY A 37 6.20 14.20 13.95
CA GLY A 37 6.16 13.34 15.13
C GLY A 37 4.82 12.64 15.41
N GLY A 38 3.78 12.93 14.61
CA GLY A 38 2.50 12.21 14.66
C GLY A 38 2.50 10.91 13.85
N CYS A 39 1.62 9.97 14.18
CA CYS A 39 1.29 8.83 13.32
C CYS A 39 -0.08 9.07 12.67
N ARG A 40 -0.20 8.73 11.39
CA ARG A 40 -1.50 8.65 10.71
C ARG A 40 -1.80 7.22 10.30
N THR A 41 -3.08 6.88 10.28
CA THR A 41 -3.54 5.61 9.73
C THR A 41 -3.96 5.79 8.28
N VAL A 42 -3.43 4.96 7.40
CA VAL A 42 -3.77 4.87 5.98
C VAL A 42 -4.27 3.45 5.68
N VAL A 43 -5.23 3.32 4.77
CA VAL A 43 -5.66 2.03 4.24
C VAL A 43 -5.18 1.89 2.80
N ILE A 44 -4.35 0.88 2.55
CA ILE A 44 -4.04 0.45 1.18
C ILE A 44 -5.18 -0.43 0.70
N VAL A 45 -5.77 -0.06 -0.43
CA VAL A 45 -6.85 -0.79 -1.09
C VAL A 45 -6.26 -1.47 -2.32
N MET A 46 -5.87 -2.73 -2.14
CA MET A 46 -5.19 -3.53 -3.16
C MET A 46 -5.31 -5.02 -2.86
N THR A 47 -5.78 -5.79 -3.83
CA THR A 47 -5.90 -7.24 -3.80
C THR A 47 -4.55 -7.95 -4.05
N PRO A 48 -4.43 -9.25 -3.72
CA PRO A 48 -3.22 -10.03 -4.03
C PRO A 48 -2.84 -10.05 -5.52
N ALA A 49 -3.82 -10.05 -6.42
CA ALA A 49 -3.58 -10.04 -7.87
C ALA A 49 -3.07 -8.67 -8.35
N GLU A 50 -3.65 -7.58 -7.84
CA GLU A 50 -3.18 -6.22 -8.14
C GLU A 50 -1.76 -5.98 -7.61
N TRP A 51 -1.44 -6.55 -6.44
CA TRP A 51 -0.08 -6.52 -5.92
C TRP A 51 0.91 -7.23 -6.84
N GLU A 52 0.58 -8.43 -7.35
CA GLU A 52 1.40 -9.06 -8.40
C GLU A 52 1.62 -8.10 -9.56
N ASN A 53 0.54 -7.54 -10.09
CA ASN A 53 0.63 -6.71 -11.29
C ASN A 53 1.57 -5.52 -11.04
N MET A 54 1.47 -4.90 -9.86
CA MET A 54 2.36 -3.83 -9.46
C MET A 54 3.84 -4.24 -9.48
N PHE A 55 4.22 -5.36 -8.85
CA PHE A 55 5.64 -5.73 -8.75
C PHE A 55 6.21 -6.48 -9.94
N THR A 56 5.38 -7.16 -10.74
CA THR A 56 5.83 -7.90 -11.94
C THR A 56 5.80 -7.04 -13.18
N VAL A 57 4.75 -6.22 -13.38
CA VAL A 57 4.56 -5.46 -14.63
C VAL A 57 5.16 -4.06 -14.53
N ALA A 58 4.83 -3.29 -13.49
CA ALA A 58 5.27 -1.89 -13.41
C ALA A 58 6.69 -1.71 -12.89
N HIS A 59 7.10 -2.51 -11.89
CA HIS A 59 8.34 -2.26 -11.17
C HIS A 59 9.43 -3.32 -11.39
N GLY A 60 9.11 -4.46 -12.00
CA GLY A 60 10.06 -5.53 -12.32
C GLY A 60 10.68 -6.26 -11.11
N SER A 61 10.40 -5.83 -9.88
CA SER A 61 10.81 -6.51 -8.66
C SER A 61 9.91 -6.17 -7.47
N PHE A 62 9.86 -7.08 -6.50
CA PHE A 62 9.15 -6.87 -5.24
C PHE A 62 9.71 -5.65 -4.47
N ASP A 63 11.03 -5.54 -4.38
CA ASP A 63 11.67 -4.51 -3.53
C ASP A 63 11.45 -3.11 -4.13
N SER A 64 11.54 -2.98 -5.46
CA SER A 64 11.22 -1.72 -6.16
C SER A 64 9.75 -1.31 -5.98
N ALA A 65 8.82 -2.26 -6.07
CA ALA A 65 7.41 -1.98 -5.82
C ALA A 65 7.15 -1.61 -4.35
N PHE A 66 7.80 -2.29 -3.41
CA PHE A 66 7.70 -2.00 -1.98
C PHE A 66 8.23 -0.61 -1.64
N ASP A 67 9.35 -0.20 -2.24
CA ASP A 67 9.86 1.17 -2.12
C ASP A 67 8.86 2.19 -2.66
N ARG A 68 8.20 1.89 -3.79
CA ARG A 68 7.15 2.74 -4.32
C ARG A 68 5.95 2.87 -3.38
N VAL A 69 5.50 1.77 -2.75
CA VAL A 69 4.43 1.81 -1.74
C VAL A 69 4.82 2.77 -0.60
N LYS A 70 6.04 2.64 -0.05
CA LYS A 70 6.51 3.53 1.02
C LYS A 70 6.53 4.99 0.58
N GLN A 71 7.03 5.28 -0.62
CA GLN A 71 7.06 6.63 -1.17
C GLN A 71 5.65 7.23 -1.29
N THR A 72 4.69 6.48 -1.83
CA THR A 72 3.30 6.93 -1.92
C THR A 72 2.74 7.25 -0.53
N LEU A 73 2.88 6.32 0.43
CA LEU A 73 2.37 6.49 1.79
C LEU A 73 2.98 7.69 2.53
N LEU A 74 4.24 8.02 2.25
CA LEU A 74 4.91 9.21 2.81
C LEU A 74 4.48 10.50 2.12
N ALA A 75 4.19 10.45 0.81
CA ALA A 75 3.79 11.61 0.01
C ALA A 75 2.32 12.01 0.18
N MET A 76 1.46 11.12 0.70
CA MET A 76 0.04 11.41 0.90
C MET A 76 -0.18 12.65 1.77
N LYS A 77 -1.22 13.43 1.47
CA LYS A 77 -1.68 14.59 2.25
C LYS A 77 -2.47 14.15 3.49
N PRO A 78 -2.65 15.01 4.50
CA PRO A 78 -3.34 14.64 5.75
C PRO A 78 -4.79 14.15 5.59
N HIS A 79 -5.50 14.61 4.55
CA HIS A 79 -6.89 14.22 4.27
C HIS A 79 -7.01 12.97 3.39
N GLU A 80 -5.92 12.54 2.77
CA GLU A 80 -5.87 11.31 1.97
C GLU A 80 -5.68 10.15 2.95
N ARG A 81 -6.71 9.34 3.12
CA ARG A 81 -6.75 8.20 4.05
C ARG A 81 -6.59 6.86 3.35
N PHE A 82 -6.65 6.85 2.02
CA PHE A 82 -6.62 5.65 1.22
C PHE A 82 -5.51 5.74 0.18
N ALA A 83 -4.80 4.63 -0.04
CA ALA A 83 -3.92 4.44 -1.17
C ALA A 83 -4.53 3.33 -2.03
N VAL A 84 -5.16 3.71 -3.14
CA VAL A 84 -5.96 2.80 -3.97
C VAL A 84 -5.14 2.35 -5.17
N TYR A 85 -5.19 1.05 -5.48
CA TYR A 85 -4.55 0.53 -6.66
C TYR A 85 -5.17 1.11 -7.94
N ALA A 86 -4.33 1.67 -8.81
CA ALA A 86 -4.70 2.13 -10.15
C ALA A 86 -3.47 2.20 -11.05
N ASP A 87 -3.64 1.90 -12.34
CA ASP A 87 -2.59 1.96 -13.36
C ASP A 87 -1.26 1.33 -12.93
N TYR A 88 -1.34 0.14 -12.31
CA TYR A 88 -0.20 -0.62 -11.80
C TYR A 88 0.59 0.07 -10.67
N GLY A 89 0.02 1.07 -10.01
CA GLY A 89 0.58 1.77 -8.85
C GLY A 89 -0.45 1.99 -7.75
N LEU A 90 -0.09 2.86 -6.79
CA LEU A 90 -0.99 3.32 -5.74
C LEU A 90 -1.23 4.82 -5.87
N GLU A 91 -2.50 5.20 -5.87
CA GLU A 91 -2.95 6.58 -5.90
C GLU A 91 -3.56 6.99 -4.56
N PRO A 92 -3.13 8.14 -3.98
CA PRO A 92 -3.79 8.73 -2.84
C PRO A 92 -5.25 9.07 -3.10
N SER A 93 -6.12 8.76 -2.15
CA SER A 93 -7.55 9.05 -2.22
C SER A 93 -8.14 9.40 -0.86
N THR A 94 -9.28 10.09 -0.91
CA THR A 94 -10.14 10.37 0.26
C THR A 94 -11.22 9.29 0.45
N THR A 95 -11.38 8.40 -0.53
CA THR A 95 -12.33 7.28 -0.55
C THR A 95 -11.64 5.96 -0.88
N GLU A 96 -12.28 4.83 -0.57
CA GLU A 96 -11.75 3.49 -0.86
C GLU A 96 -11.72 3.13 -2.35
N THR A 97 -12.38 3.93 -3.19
CA THR A 97 -12.42 3.82 -4.64
C THR A 97 -11.93 5.12 -5.26
N LEU A 98 -11.35 5.06 -6.44
CA LEU A 98 -11.16 6.25 -7.27
C LEU A 98 -12.50 6.60 -7.92
N LEU A 99 -12.87 7.88 -7.86
CA LEU A 99 -13.97 8.40 -8.66
C LEU A 99 -13.45 8.51 -10.09
N GLY A 100 -13.95 7.64 -10.98
CA GLY A 100 -13.66 7.70 -12.41
C GLY A 100 -14.32 8.87 -13.11
#